data_AF-K3WK32-F1
#
_entry.id   AF-K3WK32-F1
#
_cell.length_a   1.000
_cell.length_b   1.000
_cell.length_c   1.000
_cell.angle_alpha   90.00
_cell.angle_beta   90.00
_cell.angle_gamma   90.00
#
_symmetry.space_group_name_H-M   'P 1'
#
loop_
_entity.id
_entity.type
_entity.pdbx_description
1 polymer ?
#
loop_
_entity_poly.entity_id
_entity_poly.type
_entity_poly.pdbx_seq_one_letter_code
_entity_poly.pdbx_strand_id
1 'polypeptide(L)'
;MFLVRPEADIPIVTVSINDNLGAKAHFDLGKALAPLRDEHTLIIASGQATHSGRNPSIPAGLENWANEFQEWLDNTLSTSSTWSYDERCRQILDWESLPTAKIAHPTPDHFTPFLVAIGAGASEDAPTSEKLFGGWRDALSFAAYAWGIVN
;
A
#
# COMPACT_ATOMS: atom_id res chain seq x y z
N MET A 1 -3.54 -12.89 17.73
CA MET A 1 -3.18 -13.03 16.31
C MET A 1 -3.92 -14.26 15.79
N PHE A 2 -4.71 -14.11 14.73
CA PHE A 2 -5.42 -15.22 14.10
C PHE A 2 -4.89 -15.39 12.69
N LEU A 3 -4.91 -16.62 12.17
CA LEU A 3 -4.60 -16.88 10.77
C LEU A 3 -5.76 -16.39 9.91
N VAL A 4 -5.46 -15.72 8.80
CA VAL A 4 -6.47 -15.37 7.78
C VAL A 4 -7.11 -16.64 7.21
N ARG A 5 -6.36 -17.75 7.18
CA ARG A 5 -6.83 -19.07 6.77
C ARG A 5 -6.31 -20.14 7.75
N PRO A 6 -7.13 -20.58 8.73
CA PRO A 6 -6.70 -21.51 9.77
C PRO A 6 -6.21 -22.87 9.26
N GLU A 7 -6.69 -23.31 8.10
CA GLU A 7 -6.36 -24.61 7.51
C GLU A 7 -4.91 -24.69 7.00
N ALA A 8 -4.28 -23.54 6.71
CA ALA A 8 -2.91 -23.44 6.20
C ALA A 8 -2.62 -24.36 4.98
N ASP A 9 -3.61 -24.55 4.13
CA ASP A 9 -3.63 -25.43 2.95
C ASP A 9 -3.28 -24.72 1.63
N ILE A 10 -2.95 -23.42 1.68
CA ILE A 10 -2.47 -22.64 0.54
C ILE A 10 -0.94 -22.53 0.62
N PRO A 11 -0.18 -22.98 -0.39
CA PRO A 11 1.27 -22.79 -0.43
C PRO A 11 1.64 -21.31 -0.44
N ILE A 12 2.64 -20.93 0.37
CA ILE A 12 3.10 -19.55 0.50
C ILE A 12 4.58 -19.47 0.10
N VAL A 13 4.90 -18.52 -0.78
CA VAL A 13 6.27 -18.07 -1.03
C VAL A 13 6.43 -16.70 -0.40
N THR A 14 7.41 -16.55 0.49
CA THR A 14 7.71 -15.28 1.14
C THR A 14 8.78 -14.53 0.34
N VAL A 15 8.52 -13.26 0.04
CA VAL A 15 9.49 -12.36 -0.58
C VAL A 15 9.77 -11.23 0.40
N SER A 16 11.05 -10.99 0.68
CA SER A 16 11.49 -9.89 1.54
C SER A 16 11.58 -8.58 0.76
N ILE A 17 11.33 -7.48 1.47
CA ILE A 17 11.65 -6.13 1.00
C ILE A 17 13.16 -5.88 1.15
N ASN A 18 13.74 -5.09 0.24
CA ASN A 18 15.14 -4.69 0.33
C ASN A 18 15.23 -3.20 0.63
N ASP A 19 15.58 -2.87 1.87
CA ASP A 19 15.64 -1.49 2.35
C ASP A 19 16.71 -0.62 1.67
N ASN A 20 17.59 -1.22 0.86
CA ASN A 20 18.54 -0.47 0.02
C ASN A 20 17.96 -0.03 -1.32
N LEU A 21 16.72 -0.42 -1.64
CA LEU A 21 16.06 -0.10 -2.89
C LEU A 21 15.04 1.03 -2.71
N GLY A 22 14.96 1.92 -3.70
CA GLY A 22 14.00 3.01 -3.71
C GLY A 22 12.60 2.60 -4.19
N ALA A 23 11.66 3.55 -4.16
CA ALA A 23 10.26 3.28 -4.45
C ALA A 23 10.03 2.66 -5.85
N LYS A 24 10.74 3.17 -6.86
CA LYS A 24 10.68 2.67 -8.24
C LYS A 24 11.07 1.20 -8.38
N ALA A 25 12.10 0.75 -7.65
CA ALA A 25 12.55 -0.64 -7.72
C ALA A 25 11.52 -1.61 -7.11
N HIS A 26 10.86 -1.22 -6.00
CA HIS A 26 9.77 -2.01 -5.42
C HIS A 26 8.51 -2.01 -6.29
N PHE A 27 8.20 -0.89 -6.93
CA PHE A 27 7.13 -0.82 -7.92
C PHE A 27 7.41 -1.73 -9.14
N ASP A 28 8.64 -1.71 -9.65
CA ASP A 28 9.06 -2.58 -10.76
C ASP A 28 9.06 -4.07 -10.36
N LEU A 29 9.39 -4.40 -9.11
CA LEU A 29 9.21 -5.74 -8.57
C LEU A 29 7.73 -6.16 -8.63
N GLY A 30 6.81 -5.28 -8.24
CA GLY A 30 5.37 -5.50 -8.40
C GLY A 30 5.00 -5.82 -9.85
N LYS A 31 5.49 -5.01 -10.80
CA LYS A 31 5.28 -5.25 -12.24
C LYS A 31 5.82 -6.60 -12.71
N ALA A 32 6.99 -7.01 -12.22
CA ALA A 32 7.58 -8.30 -12.55
C ALA A 32 6.75 -9.48 -11.99
N LEU A 33 6.06 -9.29 -10.86
CA LEU A 33 5.19 -10.29 -10.26
C LEU A 33 3.79 -10.31 -10.88
N ALA A 34 3.35 -9.23 -11.53
CA ALA A 34 1.99 -9.07 -12.06
C ALA A 34 1.48 -10.27 -12.89
N PRO A 35 2.28 -10.89 -13.79
CA PRO A 35 1.81 -12.04 -14.59
C PRO A 35 1.36 -13.25 -13.76
N LEU A 36 1.86 -13.41 -12.53
CA LEU A 36 1.45 -14.52 -11.66
C LEU A 36 -0.04 -14.46 -11.30
N ARG A 37 -0.66 -13.28 -11.38
CA ARG A 37 -2.11 -13.11 -11.14
C ARG A 37 -2.95 -13.89 -12.16
N ASP A 38 -2.42 -14.11 -13.36
CA ASP A 38 -3.06 -14.90 -14.42
C ASP A 38 -2.80 -16.42 -14.23
N GLU A 39 -1.92 -16.79 -13.30
CA GLU A 39 -1.53 -18.16 -12.96
C GLU A 39 -2.08 -18.59 -11.58
N HIS A 40 -3.30 -18.17 -11.25
CA HIS A 40 -3.99 -18.51 -9.99
C HIS A 40 -3.19 -18.16 -8.72
N THR A 41 -2.32 -17.15 -8.78
CA THR A 41 -1.52 -16.71 -7.63
C THR A 41 -2.06 -15.40 -7.05
N LEU A 42 -2.32 -15.41 -5.74
CA LEU A 42 -2.64 -14.20 -4.99
C LEU A 42 -1.35 -13.51 -4.53
N ILE A 43 -1.19 -12.23 -4.87
CA ILE A 43 -0.10 -11.39 -4.38
C ILE A 43 -0.61 -10.62 -3.17
N ILE A 44 -0.03 -10.86 -2.00
CA ILE A 44 -0.32 -10.14 -0.76
C ILE A 44 0.90 -9.32 -0.38
N ALA A 45 0.75 -8.00 -0.32
CA ALA A 45 1.74 -7.11 0.28
C ALA A 45 1.19 -6.57 1.60
N SER A 46 1.80 -6.99 2.71
CA SER A 46 1.38 -6.59 4.06
C SER A 46 2.26 -5.45 4.56
N GLY A 47 1.63 -4.32 4.90
CA GLY A 47 2.27 -3.11 5.40
C GLY A 47 1.24 -2.22 6.08
N GLN A 48 1.52 -0.92 6.18
CA GLN A 48 0.57 0.07 6.70
C GLN A 48 0.69 1.39 5.93
N ALA A 49 -0.45 2.04 5.68
CA ALA A 49 -0.46 3.36 5.05
C ALA A 49 0.16 4.43 5.95
N THR A 50 0.05 4.30 7.27
CA THR A 50 0.70 5.19 8.25
C THR A 50 1.33 4.37 9.38
N HIS A 51 2.62 4.57 9.64
CA HIS A 51 3.38 3.89 10.68
C HIS A 51 4.51 4.77 11.20
N SER A 52 4.17 5.75 12.04
CA SER A 52 5.12 6.70 12.62
C SER A 52 6.03 6.10 13.71
N GLY A 53 5.97 4.77 13.88
CA GLY A 53 6.63 4.03 14.96
C GLY A 53 6.11 4.43 16.35
N ARG A 54 6.87 4.05 17.38
CA ARG A 54 6.66 4.57 18.74
C ARG A 54 7.43 5.87 18.92
N ASN A 55 7.00 6.93 18.25
CA ASN A 55 7.50 8.27 18.56
C ASN A 55 6.72 8.81 19.77
N PRO A 56 7.34 8.92 20.97
CA PRO A 56 6.64 9.35 22.18
C PRO A 56 6.19 10.81 22.13
N SER A 57 6.69 11.59 21.17
CA SER A 57 6.25 12.97 20.92
C SER A 57 4.95 13.07 20.13
N ILE A 58 4.49 11.96 19.53
CA ILE A 58 3.20 11.91 18.83
C ILE A 58 2.11 11.58 19.87
N PRO A 59 1.07 12.43 20.00
CA PRO A 59 -0.04 12.14 20.91
C PRO A 59 -0.75 10.82 20.58
N ALA A 60 -1.41 10.25 21.59
CA ALA A 60 -2.35 9.15 21.36
C ALA A 60 -3.60 9.67 20.65
N GLY A 61 -4.20 8.84 19.80
CA GLY A 61 -5.34 9.21 18.96
C GLY A 61 -5.00 9.40 17.48
N LEU A 62 -6.05 9.67 16.69
CA LEU A 62 -5.93 9.94 15.26
C LEU A 62 -5.48 11.40 15.07
N GLU A 63 -4.32 11.57 14.46
CA GLU A 63 -3.72 12.86 14.17
C GLU A 63 -4.03 13.32 12.73
N ASN A 64 -4.09 14.64 12.50
CA ASN A 64 -4.42 15.21 11.19
C ASN A 64 -3.46 14.75 10.09
N TRP A 65 -2.15 14.69 10.36
CA TRP A 65 -1.16 14.24 9.37
C TRP A 65 -1.42 12.81 8.90
N ALA A 66 -1.95 11.95 9.78
CA ALA A 66 -2.24 10.56 9.45
C ALA A 66 -3.47 10.48 8.56
N ASN A 67 -4.51 11.23 8.90
CA ASN A 67 -5.70 11.35 8.08
C ASN A 67 -5.38 11.94 6.71
N GLU A 68 -4.58 12.99 6.63
CA GLU A 68 -4.15 13.63 5.36
C GLU A 68 -3.37 12.65 4.46
N PHE A 69 -2.44 11.86 5.02
CA PHE A 69 -1.73 10.83 4.24
C PHE A 69 -2.70 9.76 3.72
N GLN A 70 -3.62 9.31 4.56
CA GLN A 70 -4.60 8.29 4.21
C GLN A 70 -5.62 8.80 3.17
N GLU A 71 -6.06 10.04 3.27
CA GLU A 71 -6.94 10.69 2.29
C GLU A 71 -6.23 10.88 0.95
N TRP A 72 -4.95 11.30 0.96
CA TRP A 72 -4.16 11.33 -0.27
C TRP A 72 -4.11 9.95 -0.93
N LEU A 73 -3.86 8.89 -0.15
CA LEU A 73 -3.81 7.54 -0.69
C LEU A 73 -5.17 7.10 -1.25
N ASP A 74 -6.25 7.28 -0.50
CA ASP A 74 -7.60 6.93 -0.93
C ASP A 74 -7.99 7.66 -2.22
N ASN A 75 -7.73 8.97 -2.28
CA ASN A 75 -7.99 9.77 -3.47
C ASN A 75 -7.13 9.28 -4.65
N THR A 76 -5.84 8.98 -4.43
CA THR A 76 -4.95 8.49 -5.48
C THR A 76 -5.44 7.18 -6.11
N LEU A 77 -6.16 6.34 -5.36
CA LEU A 77 -6.57 5.00 -5.78
C LEU A 77 -8.03 4.88 -6.19
N SER A 78 -8.86 5.87 -5.90
CA SER A 78 -10.31 5.80 -6.12
C SER A 78 -10.70 6.01 -7.59
N THR A 79 -11.92 5.57 -7.91
CA THR A 79 -12.61 5.86 -9.18
C THR A 79 -12.99 7.33 -9.34
N SER A 80 -12.99 8.12 -8.25
CA SER A 80 -13.27 9.55 -8.30
C SER A 80 -12.05 10.41 -8.63
N SER A 81 -10.84 9.85 -8.60
CA SER A 81 -9.65 10.62 -8.96
C SER A 81 -9.59 10.93 -10.44
N THR A 82 -9.25 12.19 -10.72
CA THR A 82 -9.09 12.72 -12.08
C THR A 82 -7.73 12.39 -12.70
N TRP A 83 -6.85 11.71 -11.96
CA TRP A 83 -5.52 11.36 -12.43
C TRP A 83 -5.54 10.15 -13.36
N SER A 84 -4.77 10.23 -14.44
CA SER A 84 -4.43 9.10 -15.28
C SER A 84 -3.63 8.03 -14.54
N TYR A 85 -3.49 6.84 -15.12
CA TYR A 85 -2.61 5.80 -14.58
C TYR A 85 -1.19 6.31 -14.34
N ASP A 86 -0.59 7.02 -15.31
CA ASP A 86 0.76 7.57 -15.19
C ASP A 86 0.87 8.65 -14.11
N GLU A 87 -0.17 9.49 -13.95
CA GLU A 87 -0.24 10.48 -12.89
C GLU A 87 -0.29 9.82 -11.52
N ARG A 88 -1.12 8.79 -11.34
CA ARG A 88 -1.19 8.00 -10.10
C ARG A 88 0.15 7.34 -9.81
N CYS A 89 0.77 6.71 -10.81
CA CYS A 89 2.10 6.11 -10.67
C CYS A 89 3.13 7.15 -10.22
N ARG A 90 3.16 8.34 -10.83
CA ARG A 90 4.07 9.40 -10.41
C ARG A 90 3.83 9.86 -8.97
N GLN A 91 2.58 10.04 -8.57
CA GLN A 91 2.23 10.43 -7.21
C GLN A 91 2.69 9.38 -6.19
N ILE A 92 2.42 8.10 -6.47
CA ILE A 92 2.82 7.01 -5.58
C ILE A 92 4.34 6.82 -5.55
N LEU A 93 5.03 6.96 -6.67
CA LEU A 93 6.49 6.85 -6.71
C LEU A 93 7.21 8.01 -6.01
N ASP A 94 6.55 9.17 -5.94
CA ASP A 94 7.05 10.39 -5.27
C ASP A 94 6.40 10.60 -3.89
N TRP A 95 5.83 9.56 -3.27
CA TRP A 95 5.09 9.67 -2.00
C TRP A 95 5.90 10.32 -0.87
N GLU A 96 7.23 10.19 -0.89
CA GLU A 96 8.14 10.80 0.09
C GLU A 96 8.14 12.35 0.05
N SER A 97 7.68 12.94 -1.06
CA SER A 97 7.54 14.39 -1.20
C SER A 97 6.32 14.96 -0.48
N LEU A 98 5.40 14.11 -0.01
CA LEU A 98 4.25 14.55 0.77
C LEU A 98 4.68 15.23 2.07
N PRO A 99 4.04 16.34 2.47
CA PRO A 99 4.36 17.02 3.74
C PRO A 99 4.28 16.09 4.96
N THR A 100 3.38 15.10 4.91
CA THR A 100 3.11 14.15 5.98
C THR A 100 3.99 12.90 5.93
N ALA A 101 4.72 12.65 4.82
CA ALA A 101 5.42 11.38 4.59
C ALA A 101 6.44 11.07 5.68
N LYS A 102 7.28 12.04 6.07
CA LYS A 102 8.31 11.83 7.10
C LYS A 102 7.75 11.56 8.49
N ILE A 103 6.56 12.08 8.79
CA ILE A 103 5.89 11.81 10.07
C ILE A 103 5.23 10.43 10.00
N ALA A 104 4.53 10.14 8.90
CA ALA A 104 3.85 8.88 8.68
C ALA A 104 4.82 7.68 8.56
N HIS A 105 6.01 7.91 8.04
CA HIS A 105 7.05 6.91 7.78
C HIS A 105 8.45 7.51 8.02
N PRO A 106 8.92 7.54 9.28
CA PRO A 106 10.29 7.95 9.60
C PRO A 106 11.34 7.08 8.89
N THR A 107 10.97 5.83 8.64
CA THR A 107 11.60 4.88 7.72
C THR A 107 10.54 4.42 6.72
N PRO A 108 10.88 4.16 5.45
CA PRO A 108 9.92 3.77 4.42
C PRO A 108 9.40 2.32 4.54
N ASP A 109 9.73 1.62 5.64
CA ASP A 109 9.60 0.17 5.78
C ASP A 109 8.15 -0.33 5.62
N HIS A 110 7.19 0.28 6.31
CA HIS A 110 5.80 -0.19 6.32
C HIS A 110 4.98 0.26 5.10
N PHE A 111 5.42 1.29 4.38
CA PHE A 111 4.78 1.70 3.12
C PHE A 111 5.33 0.95 1.91
N THR A 112 6.59 0.51 1.95
CA THR A 112 7.27 -0.12 0.81
C THR A 112 6.51 -1.34 0.22
N PRO A 113 5.88 -2.23 1.01
CA PRO A 113 5.04 -3.31 0.46
C PRO A 113 3.92 -2.80 -0.45
N PHE A 114 3.33 -1.63 -0.15
CA PHE A 114 2.26 -1.05 -0.96
C PHE A 114 2.73 -0.74 -2.40
N LEU A 115 3.99 -0.32 -2.57
CA LEU A 115 4.57 -0.05 -3.89
C LEU A 115 4.63 -1.31 -4.75
N VAL A 116 4.90 -2.47 -4.14
CA VAL A 116 4.86 -3.77 -4.82
C VAL A 116 3.41 -4.10 -5.20
N ALA A 117 2.44 -3.92 -4.29
CA ALA A 117 1.04 -4.21 -4.55
C ALA A 117 0.47 -3.41 -5.72
N ILE A 118 0.69 -2.08 -5.75
CA ILE A 118 0.19 -1.25 -6.86
C ILE A 118 0.90 -1.56 -8.18
N GLY A 119 2.21 -1.84 -8.16
CA GLY A 119 2.95 -2.25 -9.36
C GLY A 119 2.45 -3.58 -9.93
N ALA A 120 1.97 -4.49 -9.08
CA ALA A 120 1.37 -5.75 -9.48
C ALA A 120 -0.11 -5.62 -9.87
N GLY A 121 -0.82 -4.68 -9.24
CA GLY A 121 -2.28 -4.57 -9.23
C GLY A 121 -2.86 -3.67 -10.32
N ALA A 122 -2.31 -2.46 -10.44
CA ALA A 122 -2.84 -1.41 -11.30
C ALA A 122 -2.31 -1.49 -12.74
N SER A 123 -3.14 -1.11 -13.70
CA SER A 123 -2.77 -0.99 -15.12
C SER A 123 -3.44 0.23 -15.75
N GLU A 124 -3.11 0.52 -17.02
CA GLU A 124 -3.79 1.58 -17.78
C GLU A 124 -5.30 1.33 -17.90
N ASP A 125 -5.71 0.08 -18.10
CA ASP A 125 -7.12 -0.31 -18.24
C ASP A 125 -7.85 -0.42 -16.87
N ALA A 126 -7.10 -0.64 -15.79
CA ALA A 126 -7.63 -0.78 -14.43
C ALA A 126 -6.73 -0.04 -13.40
N PRO A 127 -6.72 1.30 -13.40
CA PRO A 127 -5.80 2.07 -12.56
C PRO A 127 -6.24 2.19 -11.10
N THR A 128 -7.49 1.85 -10.79
CA THR A 128 -8.09 2.06 -9.47
C THR A 128 -8.12 0.79 -8.64
N SER A 129 -8.15 0.93 -7.32
CA SER A 129 -8.34 -0.17 -6.39
C SER A 129 -9.75 -0.17 -5.79
N GLU A 130 -10.21 -1.32 -5.32
CA GLU A 130 -11.28 -1.43 -4.35
C GLU A 130 -10.72 -1.31 -2.92
N LYS A 131 -11.35 -0.48 -2.08
CA LYS A 131 -11.02 -0.40 -0.65
C LYS A 131 -11.84 -1.42 0.12
N LEU A 132 -11.20 -2.52 0.52
CA LEU A 132 -11.84 -3.65 1.21
C LEU A 132 -12.13 -3.36 2.68
N PHE A 133 -11.26 -2.58 3.30
CA PHE A 133 -11.37 -2.25 4.72
C PHE A 133 -10.77 -0.88 5.00
N GLY A 134 -11.23 -0.26 6.08
CA GLY A 134 -10.68 0.95 6.65
C GLY A 134 -10.81 0.92 8.16
N GLY A 135 -9.96 1.64 8.87
CA GLY A 135 -9.96 1.67 10.32
C GLY A 135 -8.64 2.15 10.88
N TRP A 136 -8.67 2.48 12.16
CA TRP A 136 -7.57 3.13 12.85
C TRP A 136 -7.30 2.50 14.21
N ARG A 137 -6.03 2.50 14.61
CA ARG A 137 -5.63 2.43 16.02
C ARG A 137 -4.63 3.55 16.25
N ASP A 138 -5.06 4.59 16.95
CA ASP A 138 -4.34 5.87 17.00
C ASP A 138 -4.07 6.37 15.56
N ALA A 139 -2.85 6.78 15.26
CA ALA A 139 -2.42 7.21 13.93
C ALA A 139 -2.06 6.05 12.98
N LEU A 140 -2.28 4.79 13.35
CA LEU A 140 -2.03 3.63 12.50
C LEU A 140 -3.25 3.29 11.65
N SER A 141 -3.10 3.38 10.33
CA SER A 141 -4.10 2.95 9.38
C SER A 141 -4.08 1.43 9.18
N PHE A 142 -5.28 0.86 9.07
CA PHE A 142 -5.53 -0.54 8.68
C PHE A 142 -6.24 -0.62 7.33
N ALA A 143 -6.17 0.43 6.51
CA ALA A 143 -6.78 0.39 5.18
C ALA A 143 -6.21 -0.76 4.34
N ALA A 144 -7.10 -1.46 3.63
CA ALA A 144 -6.74 -2.57 2.74
C ALA A 144 -7.32 -2.32 1.36
N TYR A 145 -6.52 -2.54 0.32
CA TYR A 145 -6.85 -2.28 -1.07
C TYR A 145 -6.64 -3.53 -1.91
N ALA A 146 -7.45 -3.68 -2.95
CA ALA A 146 -7.33 -4.77 -3.90
C ALA A 146 -7.54 -4.32 -5.35
N TRP A 147 -6.92 -5.06 -6.26
CA TRP A 147 -7.06 -4.89 -7.70
C TRP A 147 -7.45 -6.22 -8.33
N GLY A 148 -8.18 -6.15 -9.45
CA GLY A 148 -8.60 -7.35 -10.19
C GLY A 148 -9.59 -8.23 -9.45
N ILE A 149 -10.40 -7.65 -8.57
CA ILE A 149 -11.56 -8.34 -7.99
C ILE A 149 -12.62 -8.45 -9.08
N VAL A 150 -13.00 -9.68 -9.40
CA VAL A 150 -14.14 -10.01 -10.25
C VAL A 150 -15.30 -10.38 -9.33
N ASN A 151 -16.42 -9.67 -9.47
CA ASN A 151 -17.67 -9.96 -8.76
C ASN A 151 -18.33 -11.24 -9.26
#